data_AF-A0A1A0M8F7-F1
#
_entry.id   AF-A0A1A0M8F7-F1
#
_cell.length_a   1.000
_cell.length_b   1.000
_cell.length_c   1.000
_cell.angle_alpha   90.00
_cell.angle_beta   90.00
_cell.angle_gamma   90.00
#
_symmetry.space_group_name_H-M   'P 1'
#
loop_
_entity.id
_entity.type
_entity.pdbx_description
1 polymer ?
#
loop_
_entity_poly.entity_id
_entity_poly.type
_entity_poly.pdbx_seq_one_letter_code
_entity_poly.pdbx_strand_id
1 'polypeptide(L)'
;MTTLYGVRAYFSRWRQPTRRDIAALILFSALVVLGAVWTFHEVQKHSQEAKKAKYETCIHEAQAKHVLPLPSLDEIQACKQQAGVK
;
A
#
# COMPACT_ATOMS: atom_id res chain seq x y z
N MET A 1 48.42 1.22 -32.61
CA MET A 1 47.47 2.35 -32.84
C MET A 1 47.13 2.28 -34.33
N THR A 2 45.96 1.88 -34.84
CA THR A 2 44.57 2.33 -34.63
C THR A 2 43.62 1.45 -35.47
N THR A 3 42.82 0.53 -34.90
CA THR A 3 41.66 -0.09 -35.62
C THR A 3 40.61 -0.78 -34.71
N LEU A 4 40.60 -0.56 -33.39
CA LEU A 4 39.65 -1.25 -32.48
C LEU A 4 38.46 -0.39 -32.02
N TYR A 5 38.44 0.92 -32.30
CA TYR A 5 37.40 1.83 -31.79
C TYR A 5 36.15 1.93 -32.68
N GLY A 6 36.22 1.53 -33.95
CA GLY A 6 35.08 1.64 -34.89
C GLY A 6 34.01 0.57 -34.71
N VAL A 7 34.39 -0.66 -34.34
CA VAL A 7 33.44 -1.80 -34.26
C VAL A 7 32.57 -1.72 -33.00
N ARG A 8 33.14 -1.24 -31.88
CA ARG A 8 32.42 -1.12 -30.60
C ARG A 8 31.39 0.01 -30.59
N ALA A 9 31.62 1.08 -31.36
CA ALA A 9 30.67 2.18 -31.52
C ALA A 9 29.56 1.89 -32.57
N TYR A 10 29.83 1.00 -33.53
CA TYR A 10 28.85 0.64 -34.56
C TYR A 10 27.78 -0.33 -34.04
N PHE A 11 28.16 -1.32 -33.23
CA PHE A 11 27.19 -2.29 -32.68
C PHE A 11 26.45 -1.84 -31.42
N SER A 12 26.91 -0.79 -30.73
CA SER A 12 26.15 -0.17 -29.63
C SER A 12 24.96 0.66 -30.11
N ARG A 13 24.83 0.93 -31.41
CA ARG A 13 23.78 1.78 -31.99
C ARG A 13 22.62 1.00 -32.65
N TRP A 14 22.75 -0.33 -32.82
CA TRP A 14 21.78 -1.14 -33.57
C TRP A 14 21.30 -2.42 -32.87
N ARG A 15 21.58 -2.60 -31.58
CA ARG A 15 21.00 -3.69 -30.80
C ARG A 15 19.63 -3.28 -30.27
N GLN A 16 18.65 -3.26 -31.17
CA GLN A 16 17.23 -3.10 -30.87
C GLN A 16 16.81 -4.07 -29.74
N PRO A 17 16.47 -3.58 -28.53
CA PRO A 17 15.89 -4.40 -27.48
C PRO A 17 14.38 -4.45 -27.72
N THR A 18 13.93 -5.05 -28.82
CA THR A 18 12.60 -4.69 -29.40
C THR A 18 11.41 -5.35 -28.74
N ARG A 19 11.53 -6.48 -28.04
CA ARG A 19 10.38 -7.10 -27.36
C ARG A 19 10.71 -7.80 -26.04
N ARG A 20 11.80 -8.56 -25.98
CA ARG A 20 12.15 -9.34 -24.78
C ARG A 20 12.56 -8.46 -23.60
N ASP A 21 13.39 -7.45 -23.84
CA ASP A 21 13.77 -6.48 -22.81
C ASP A 21 12.58 -5.63 -22.35
N ILE A 22 11.73 -5.19 -23.27
CA ILE A 22 10.50 -4.44 -22.93
C ILE A 22 9.56 -5.32 -22.09
N ALA A 23 9.36 -6.59 -22.47
CA ALA A 23 8.56 -7.53 -21.69
C ALA A 23 9.16 -7.78 -20.29
N ALA A 24 10.47 -7.90 -20.18
CA ALA A 24 11.16 -8.06 -18.90
C ALA A 24 11.00 -6.82 -18.01
N LEU A 25 11.11 -5.61 -18.58
CA LEU A 25 10.90 -4.36 -17.85
C LEU A 25 9.45 -4.20 -17.36
N ILE A 26 8.47 -4.59 -18.18
CA ILE A 26 7.04 -4.58 -17.79
C ILE A 26 6.79 -5.59 -16.68
N LEU A 27 7.30 -6.82 -16.82
CA LEU A 27 7.17 -7.87 -15.79
C LEU A 27 7.79 -7.44 -14.47
N PHE A 28 9.00 -6.87 -14.51
CA PHE A 28 9.68 -6.40 -13.30
C PHE A 28 8.89 -5.26 -12.63
N SER A 29 8.40 -4.30 -13.41
CA SER A 29 7.58 -3.20 -12.88
C SER A 29 6.28 -3.71 -12.24
N ALA A 30 5.61 -4.67 -12.87
CA ALA A 30 4.40 -5.29 -12.34
C ALA A 30 4.65 -6.03 -11.02
N LEU A 31 5.76 -6.78 -10.91
CA LEU A 31 6.15 -7.45 -9.67
C LEU A 31 6.43 -6.47 -8.53
N VAL A 32 7.08 -5.34 -8.81
CA VAL A 32 7.32 -4.28 -7.82
C VAL A 32 6.00 -3.66 -7.34
N VAL A 33 5.07 -3.38 -8.25
CA VAL A 33 3.75 -2.84 -7.90
C VAL A 33 2.96 -3.85 -7.07
N LEU A 34 2.94 -5.13 -7.44
CA LEU A 34 2.28 -6.19 -6.67
C LEU A 34 2.87 -6.32 -5.26
N GLY A 35 4.20 -6.26 -5.12
CA GLY A 35 4.88 -6.27 -3.84
C GLY A 35 4.54 -5.06 -2.97
N ALA A 36 4.51 -3.85 -3.55
CA ALA A 36 4.13 -2.64 -2.84
C ALA A 36 2.65 -2.63 -2.42
N VAL A 37 1.76 -3.14 -3.27
CA VAL A 37 0.34 -3.31 -2.94
C VAL A 37 0.17 -4.32 -1.81
N TRP A 38 0.91 -5.43 -1.83
CA TRP A 38 0.89 -6.43 -0.78
C TRP A 38 1.31 -5.87 0.58
N THR A 39 2.46 -5.18 0.63
CA THR A 39 2.96 -4.58 1.88
C THR A 39 2.02 -3.49 2.39
N PHE A 40 1.47 -2.66 1.51
CA PHE A 40 0.47 -1.65 1.88
C PHE A 40 -0.81 -2.31 2.43
N HIS A 41 -1.24 -3.43 1.84
CA HIS A 41 -2.42 -4.17 2.28
C HIS A 41 -2.21 -4.82 3.65
N GLU A 42 -1.03 -5.40 3.92
CA GLU A 42 -0.70 -5.92 5.26
C GLU A 42 -0.69 -4.82 6.33
N VAL A 43 -0.08 -3.66 6.02
CA VAL A 43 -0.08 -2.52 6.94
C VAL A 43 -1.50 -2.04 7.25
N GLN A 44 -2.38 -1.99 6.24
CA GLN A 44 -3.79 -1.64 6.43
C GLN A 44 -4.53 -2.70 7.25
N LYS A 45 -4.29 -3.99 6.99
CA LYS A 45 -4.92 -5.10 7.70
C LYS A 45 -4.63 -5.05 9.20
N HIS A 46 -3.35 -4.88 9.57
CA HIS A 46 -2.96 -4.73 10.97
C HIS A 46 -3.47 -3.43 11.59
N SER A 47 -3.52 -2.34 10.81
CA SER A 47 -4.06 -1.07 11.29
C SER A 47 -5.57 -1.17 11.54
N GLN A 48 -6.32 -1.92 10.74
CA GLN A 48 -7.76 -2.12 10.97
C GLN A 48 -8.07 -2.99 12.19
N GLU A 49 -7.29 -4.04 12.45
CA GLU A 49 -7.43 -4.84 13.67
C GLU A 49 -7.18 -3.98 14.92
N ALA A 50 -6.14 -3.14 14.89
CA ALA A 50 -5.86 -2.19 15.96
C ALA A 50 -6.94 -1.10 16.09
N LYS A 51 -7.47 -0.59 14.99
CA LYS A 51 -8.55 0.42 14.98
C LYS A 51 -9.89 -0.14 15.46
N LYS A 52 -10.20 -1.39 15.11
CA LYS A 52 -11.41 -2.08 15.57
C LYS A 52 -11.37 -2.33 17.07
N ALA A 53 -10.23 -2.80 17.58
CA ALA A 53 -10.03 -2.95 19.02
C ALA A 53 -10.20 -1.61 19.77
N LYS A 54 -9.64 -0.51 19.23
CA LYS A 54 -9.82 0.83 19.80
C LYS A 54 -11.28 1.31 19.78
N TYR A 55 -12.02 1.02 18.70
CA TYR A 55 -13.44 1.37 18.58
C TYR A 55 -14.30 0.60 19.59
N GLU A 56 -14.13 -0.72 19.70
CA GLU A 56 -14.87 -1.53 20.67
C GLU A 56 -14.61 -1.07 22.11
N THR A 57 -13.35 -0.73 22.44
CA THR A 57 -12.99 -0.19 23.75
C THR A 57 -13.69 1.15 24.03
N CYS A 58 -13.68 2.07 23.05
CA CYS A 58 -14.35 3.37 23.15
C CYS A 58 -15.87 3.23 23.36
N ILE A 59 -16.50 2.31 22.64
CA ILE A 59 -17.94 2.02 22.77
C ILE A 59 -18.25 1.39 24.14
N HIS A 60 -17.45 0.44 24.60
CA HIS A 60 -17.64 -0.18 25.92
C HIS A 60 -17.46 0.82 27.07
N GLU A 61 -16.50 1.73 26.96
CA GLU A 61 -16.30 2.79 27.96
C GLU A 61 -17.45 3.81 27.95
N ALA A 62 -17.95 4.21 26.77
CA ALA A 62 -19.11 5.08 26.65
C ALA A 62 -20.39 4.40 27.19
N GLN A 63 -20.55 3.09 26.93
CA GLN A 63 -21.67 2.29 27.40
C GLN A 63 -21.66 2.11 28.92
N ALA A 64 -20.47 2.05 29.56
CA ALA A 64 -20.35 1.97 31.01
C ALA A 64 -20.69 3.29 31.73
N LYS A 65 -20.62 4.43 31.02
CA LYS A 65 -20.90 5.76 31.59
C LYS A 65 -22.36 6.17 31.48
N HIS A 66 -23.12 5.60 30.54
CA HIS A 66 -24.53 5.91 30.36
C HIS A 66 -25.43 4.88 31.06
N VAL A 67 -26.31 5.35 31.95
CA VAL A 67 -27.33 4.55 32.67
C VAL A 67 -28.40 3.97 31.72
N LEU A 68 -28.46 4.44 30.47
CA LEU A 68 -29.34 3.96 29.42
C LEU A 68 -28.54 3.21 28.34
N PRO A 69 -29.04 2.07 27.81
CA PRO A 69 -28.27 1.09 27.03
C PRO A 69 -27.90 1.52 25.59
N LEU A 70 -28.11 2.78 25.22
CA LEU A 70 -27.90 3.26 23.85
C LEU A 70 -26.90 4.43 23.84
N PRO A 71 -25.66 4.22 23.35
CA PRO A 71 -24.73 5.32 23.12
C PRO A 71 -25.34 6.28 22.09
N SER A 72 -25.19 7.58 22.35
CA SER A 72 -25.69 8.63 21.46
C SER A 72 -25.00 8.58 20.09
N LEU A 73 -25.70 8.99 19.03
CA LEU A 73 -25.15 9.00 17.67
C LEU A 73 -23.88 9.86 17.58
N ASP A 74 -23.80 10.94 18.36
CA ASP A 74 -22.63 11.83 18.44
C ASP A 74 -21.41 11.13 19.07
N GLU A 75 -21.59 10.32 20.12
CA GLU A 75 -20.49 9.55 20.74
C GLU A 75 -20.00 8.42 19.83
N ILE A 76 -20.90 7.80 19.07
CA ILE A 76 -20.53 6.80 18.06
C ILE A 76 -19.69 7.47 16.96
N GLN A 77 -20.04 8.68 16.56
CA GLN A 77 -19.30 9.42 15.53
C GLN A 77 -17.94 9.91 16.05
N ALA A 78 -17.86 10.34 17.31
CA ALA A 78 -16.60 10.67 17.97
C ALA A 78 -15.67 9.43 18.08
N CYS A 79 -16.19 8.26 18.47
CA CYS A 79 -15.41 7.02 18.51
C CYS A 79 -14.95 6.58 17.11
N LYS A 80 -15.76 6.78 16.05
CA LYS A 80 -15.35 6.55 14.65
C LYS A 80 -14.21 7.47 14.22
N GLN A 81 -14.27 8.75 14.61
CA GLN A 81 -13.25 9.74 14.30
C GLN A 81 -11.93 9.43 15.02
N GLN A 82 -11.98 9.04 16.29
CA GLN A 82 -10.79 8.64 17.07
C GLN A 82 -10.16 7.34 16.55
N ALA A 83 -10.97 6.40 16.05
CA ALA A 83 -10.49 5.19 15.39
C ALA A 83 -9.94 5.45 13.97
N GLY A 84 -10.10 6.66 13.42
CA GLY A 84 -9.67 6.98 12.06
C GLY A 84 -10.37 6.10 11.00
N VAL A 85 -11.62 5.74 11.28
CA VAL A 85 -12.54 5.06 10.36
C VAL A 85 -13.39 6.16 9.75
N LYS A 86 -13.14 6.49 8.48
CA LYS A 86 -13.94 7.48 7.75
C LYS A 86 -15.32 6.93 7.42
#